data_AF-A0A847YCU5-F1
#
_entry.id   AF-A0A847YCU5-F1
#
_cell.length_a   1.000
_cell.length_b   1.000
_cell.length_c   1.000
_cell.angle_alpha   90.00
_cell.angle_beta   90.00
_cell.angle_gamma   90.00
#
_symmetry.space_group_name_H-M   'P 1'
#
loop_
_entity.id
_entity.type
_entity.pdbx_description
1 polymer ?
#
loop_
_entity_poly.entity_id
_entity_poly.type
_entity_poly.pdbx_seq_one_letter_code
_entity_poly.pdbx_strand_id
1 'polypeptide(L)'
;MAIFVVCPGCRTRFNVSDKFAGKSGPCPKCKTIIQIPKLSEQVVIHEPEQFASGGRTQAGKLATKPIARPRLEINAVTAAAVIGAILVVAVGTLLLGRASAFENPIVRIVGLLLVTPAIAAGGYAFLHSEDELFPLQGRRLYVRAVLCAAGYLVIWAGLEGMRGSLITSDIWTWVVFASPLFLVGGFVAYLTMDLDYGDGLLHFALFVLVTVLLRWAAGIGWIWDIPPDEIPLA
;
A
#
# COMPACT_ATOMS: atom_id res chain seq x y z
N MET A 1 -39.34 9.83 21.39
CA MET A 1 -38.60 8.89 20.51
C MET A 1 -39.49 8.46 19.35
N ALA A 2 -38.90 7.76 18.39
CA ALA A 2 -39.59 7.24 17.22
C ALA A 2 -39.54 5.71 17.24
N ILE A 3 -40.70 5.07 17.12
CA ILE A 3 -40.85 3.62 17.03
C ILE A 3 -40.72 3.22 15.57
N PHE A 4 -39.79 2.31 15.29
CA PHE A 4 -39.61 1.73 13.96
C PHE A 4 -40.64 0.62 13.75
N VAL A 5 -41.53 0.78 12.77
CA VAL A 5 -42.60 -0.18 12.48
C VAL A 5 -42.50 -0.68 11.04
N VAL A 6 -42.66 -1.99 10.87
CA VAL A 6 -42.73 -2.65 9.56
C VAL A 6 -44.17 -3.07 9.29
N CYS A 7 -44.77 -2.57 8.22
CA CYS A 7 -46.14 -2.95 7.85
C CYS A 7 -46.18 -4.38 7.28
N PRO A 8 -47.07 -5.28 7.76
CA PRO A 8 -47.22 -6.63 7.21
C PRO A 8 -47.80 -6.66 5.78
N GLY A 9 -48.60 -5.64 5.40
CA GLY A 9 -49.21 -5.57 4.07
C GLY A 9 -48.24 -5.13 2.98
N CYS A 10 -47.60 -3.97 3.15
CA CYS A 10 -46.73 -3.39 2.12
C CYS A 10 -45.22 -3.47 2.42
N ARG A 11 -44.82 -4.08 3.55
CA ARG A 11 -43.42 -4.23 4.04
C ARG A 11 -42.63 -2.94 4.12
N THR A 12 -43.29 -1.80 4.02
CA THR A 12 -42.66 -0.49 4.12
C THR A 12 -42.35 -0.21 5.59
N ARG A 13 -41.12 0.27 5.82
CA ARG A 13 -40.59 0.68 7.11
C ARG A 13 -40.89 2.16 7.32
N PHE A 14 -41.43 2.51 8.48
CA PHE A 14 -41.67 3.91 8.82
C PHE A 14 -41.60 4.14 10.33
N ASN A 15 -41.36 5.41 10.68
CA ASN A 15 -41.16 5.84 12.05
C ASN A 15 -42.45 6.49 12.57
N VAL A 16 -42.91 6.04 13.73
CA VAL A 16 -44.13 6.55 14.38
C VAL A 16 -43.77 7.12 15.75
N SER A 17 -44.40 8.20 16.19
CA SER A 17 -44.13 8.75 17.52
C SER A 17 -44.56 7.79 18.63
N ASP A 18 -43.85 7.80 19.76
CA ASP A 18 -44.17 6.94 20.92
C ASP A 18 -45.60 7.10 21.47
N LYS A 19 -46.28 8.23 21.20
CA LYS A 19 -47.67 8.46 21.61
C LYS A 19 -48.68 7.45 21.03
N PHE A 20 -48.25 6.72 19.99
CA PHE A 20 -49.04 5.69 19.32
C PHE A 20 -48.58 4.27 19.67
N ALA A 21 -47.65 4.10 20.63
CA ALA A 21 -47.25 2.79 21.13
C ALA A 21 -48.47 1.98 21.61
N GLY A 22 -48.57 0.72 21.19
CA GLY A 22 -49.67 -0.18 21.55
C GLY A 22 -51.03 0.16 20.95
N LYS A 23 -51.15 1.20 20.11
CA LYS A 23 -52.39 1.56 19.41
C LYS A 23 -52.43 0.98 18.00
N SER A 24 -53.64 0.72 17.51
CA SER A 24 -53.87 0.35 16.13
C SER A 24 -54.01 1.59 15.25
N GLY A 25 -53.38 1.59 14.08
CA GLY A 25 -53.49 2.69 13.12
C GLY A 25 -53.36 2.22 11.68
N PRO A 26 -53.91 2.96 10.70
CA PRO A 26 -53.74 2.64 9.29
C PRO A 26 -52.30 2.93 8.85
N CYS A 27 -51.71 2.03 8.05
CA CYS A 27 -50.44 2.28 7.41
C CYS A 27 -50.56 3.49 6.45
N PRO A 28 -49.62 4.45 6.48
CA PRO A 28 -49.68 5.63 5.62
C PRO A 28 -49.62 5.31 4.11
N LYS A 29 -49.08 4.13 3.75
CA LYS A 29 -48.89 3.72 2.35
C LYS A 29 -50.02 2.84 1.81
N CYS A 30 -50.43 1.81 2.56
CA CYS A 30 -51.40 0.82 2.09
C CYS A 30 -52.71 0.80 2.89
N LYS A 31 -52.84 1.68 3.90
CA LYS A 31 -54.03 1.82 4.78
C LYS A 31 -54.42 0.57 5.57
N THR A 32 -53.70 -0.54 5.45
CA THR A 32 -53.86 -1.73 6.29
C THR A 32 -53.73 -1.34 7.76
N ILE A 33 -54.66 -1.79 8.58
CA ILE A 33 -54.66 -1.55 10.03
C ILE A 33 -53.53 -2.39 10.63
N ILE A 34 -52.57 -1.72 11.28
CA ILE A 34 -51.43 -2.37 11.94
C ILE A 34 -51.47 -2.06 13.44
N GLN A 35 -50.98 -3.01 14.23
CA GLN A 35 -50.73 -2.79 15.66
C GLN A 35 -49.31 -2.25 15.82
N ILE A 36 -49.16 -1.08 16.45
CA ILE A 36 -47.85 -0.52 16.76
C ILE A 36 -47.33 -1.22 18.01
N PRO A 37 -46.09 -1.76 18.02
CA PRO A 37 -45.52 -2.41 19.19
C PRO A 37 -45.57 -1.52 20.43
N LYS A 38 -45.74 -2.14 21.60
CA LYS A 38 -45.69 -1.39 22.86
C LYS A 38 -44.27 -0.89 23.10
N LEU A 39 -44.13 0.22 23.80
CA LEU A 39 -42.80 0.77 24.14
C LEU A 39 -41.96 -0.24 24.94
N SER A 40 -42.61 -1.07 25.76
CA SER A 40 -41.98 -2.15 26.54
C SER A 40 -41.51 -3.35 25.74
N GLU A 41 -41.98 -3.52 24.49
CA GLU A 41 -41.58 -4.61 23.59
C GLU A 41 -40.42 -4.20 22.68
N GLN A 42 -39.95 -2.95 22.77
CA GLN A 42 -38.73 -2.57 22.09
C GLN A 42 -37.57 -3.36 22.69
N VAL A 43 -36.86 -4.07 21.82
CA VAL A 43 -35.62 -4.76 22.16
C VAL A 43 -34.59 -3.69 22.52
N VAL A 44 -34.51 -3.35 23.79
CA VAL A 44 -33.38 -2.62 24.35
C VAL A 44 -32.19 -3.54 24.18
N ILE A 45 -31.32 -3.22 23.22
CA ILE A 45 -30.04 -3.91 23.07
C ILE A 45 -29.21 -3.50 24.28
N HIS A 46 -29.29 -4.30 25.34
CA HIS A 46 -28.38 -4.20 26.46
C HIS A 46 -27.01 -4.58 25.94
N GLU A 47 -26.08 -3.63 25.90
CA GLU A 47 -24.67 -3.99 25.81
C GLU A 47 -24.38 -4.96 26.97
N PRO A 48 -23.82 -6.15 26.70
CA PRO A 48 -23.54 -7.08 27.77
C PRO A 48 -22.55 -6.46 28.76
N GLU A 49 -22.99 -6.30 30.01
CA GLU A 49 -22.15 -5.81 31.14
C GLU A 49 -20.90 -6.69 31.37
N GLN A 50 -20.84 -7.85 30.73
CA GLN A 50 -19.74 -8.82 30.70
C GLN A 50 -18.40 -8.18 30.31
N PHE A 51 -18.42 -7.03 29.61
CA PHE A 51 -17.21 -6.29 29.27
C PHE A 51 -16.79 -5.24 30.32
N ALA A 52 -17.64 -4.89 31.29
CA ALA A 52 -17.35 -3.87 32.31
C ALA A 52 -16.35 -4.36 33.38
N SER A 53 -16.28 -5.67 33.61
CA SER A 53 -15.37 -6.33 34.57
C SER A 53 -14.11 -6.93 33.93
N GLY A 54 -13.91 -6.72 32.62
CA GLY A 54 -12.73 -7.21 31.92
C GLY A 54 -11.44 -6.64 32.51
N GLY A 55 -10.38 -7.46 32.55
CA GLY A 55 -9.07 -7.04 33.05
C GLY A 55 -8.64 -5.71 32.44
N ARG A 56 -8.15 -4.78 33.27
CA ARG A 56 -7.69 -3.46 32.80
C ARG A 56 -6.22 -3.54 32.43
N THR A 57 -5.85 -2.88 31.35
CA THR A 57 -4.45 -2.66 30.99
C THR A 57 -3.78 -1.71 31.99
N GLN A 58 -2.45 -1.61 31.97
CA GLN A 58 -1.71 -0.65 32.80
C GLN A 58 -2.15 0.81 32.61
N ALA A 59 -2.76 1.14 31.46
CA ALA A 59 -3.33 2.45 31.16
C ALA A 59 -4.79 2.63 31.61
N GLY A 60 -5.34 1.69 32.40
CA GLY A 60 -6.71 1.75 32.94
C GLY A 60 -7.82 1.46 31.92
N LYS A 61 -7.48 1.14 30.67
CA LYS A 61 -8.45 0.78 29.62
C LYS A 61 -8.84 -0.69 29.75
N LEU A 62 -10.13 -0.99 29.55
CA LEU A 62 -10.64 -2.37 29.50
C LEU A 62 -9.90 -3.14 28.39
N ALA A 63 -9.22 -4.23 28.74
CA ALA A 63 -8.48 -5.05 27.76
C ALA A 63 -9.40 -5.75 26.76
N THR A 64 -10.68 -5.91 27.13
CA THR A 64 -11.73 -6.50 26.28
C THR A 64 -12.34 -5.51 25.29
N LYS A 65 -12.02 -4.21 25.40
CA LYS A 65 -12.49 -3.23 24.40
C LYS A 65 -11.80 -3.53 23.07
N PRO A 66 -12.54 -3.69 21.96
CA PRO A 66 -11.94 -3.82 20.64
C PRO A 66 -10.92 -2.71 20.41
N ILE A 67 -9.72 -3.08 19.98
CA ILE A 67 -8.66 -2.12 19.68
C ILE A 67 -9.20 -1.25 18.54
N ALA A 68 -9.38 0.03 18.81
CA ALA A 68 -9.80 0.99 17.79
C ALA A 68 -8.70 1.05 16.73
N ARG A 69 -9.08 0.87 15.46
CA ARG A 69 -8.15 0.95 14.35
C ARG A 69 -7.67 2.41 14.21
N PRO A 70 -6.37 2.70 14.38
CA PRO A 70 -5.84 4.00 14.03
C PRO A 70 -5.92 4.16 12.50
N ARG A 71 -6.49 5.27 12.02
CA ARG A 71 -6.34 5.70 10.62
C ARG A 71 -5.02 6.46 10.49
N LEU A 72 -4.30 6.40 9.36
CA LEU A 72 -3.33 7.47 9.08
C LEU A 72 -4.13 8.75 9.07
N GLU A 73 -3.69 9.63 9.93
CA GLU A 73 -3.84 11.04 9.70
C GLU A 73 -2.63 11.42 8.86
N ILE A 74 -2.81 11.47 7.52
CA ILE A 74 -1.77 12.00 6.63
C ILE A 74 -1.51 13.44 7.07
N ASN A 75 -0.40 13.64 7.76
CA ASN A 75 0.02 14.97 8.17
C ASN A 75 0.58 15.68 6.93
N ALA A 76 0.11 16.91 6.67
CA ALA A 76 0.61 17.74 5.59
C ALA A 76 2.15 17.89 5.63
N VAL A 77 2.74 17.91 6.83
CA VAL A 77 4.19 18.00 7.03
C VAL A 77 4.91 16.74 6.55
N THR A 78 4.41 15.54 6.88
CA THR A 78 5.03 14.29 6.46
C THR A 78 4.89 14.09 4.95
N ALA A 79 3.72 14.44 4.39
CA ALA A 79 3.51 14.41 2.95
C ALA A 79 4.47 15.38 2.22
N ALA A 80 4.59 16.62 2.70
CA ALA A 80 5.51 17.61 2.12
C ALA A 80 6.98 17.18 2.23
N ALA A 81 7.39 16.56 3.35
CA ALA A 81 8.75 16.05 3.52
C ALA A 81 9.08 14.92 2.53
N VAL A 82 8.15 13.97 2.31
CA VAL A 82 8.32 12.88 1.34
C VAL A 82 8.40 13.43 -0.08
N ILE A 83 7.49 14.33 -0.47
CA ILE A 83 7.50 14.98 -1.78
C ILE A 83 8.82 15.75 -1.97
N GLY A 84 9.24 16.51 -0.96
CA GLY A 84 10.50 17.24 -0.97
C GLY A 84 11.71 16.32 -1.17
N ALA A 85 11.77 15.19 -0.46
CA ALA A 85 12.85 14.21 -0.62
C ALA A 85 12.89 13.63 -2.04
N ILE A 86 11.73 13.29 -2.62
CA ILE A 86 11.65 12.80 -4.01
C ILE A 86 12.15 13.85 -4.99
N LEU A 87 11.75 15.11 -4.83
CA LEU A 87 12.19 16.22 -5.68
C LEU A 87 13.70 16.48 -5.54
N VAL A 88 14.25 16.42 -4.32
CA VAL A 88 15.69 16.57 -4.09
C VAL A 88 16.48 15.48 -4.81
N VAL A 89 16.04 14.21 -4.72
CA VAL A 89 16.69 13.10 -5.43
C VAL A 89 16.59 13.28 -6.94
N ALA A 90 15.41 13.64 -7.47
CA ALA A 90 15.21 13.81 -8.90
C ALA A 90 16.03 14.98 -9.47
N VAL A 91 15.95 16.16 -8.84
CA VAL A 91 16.69 17.36 -9.26
C VAL A 91 18.19 17.16 -9.07
N GLY A 92 18.60 16.58 -7.94
CA GLY A 92 20.01 16.25 -7.68
C GLY A 92 20.58 15.32 -8.73
N THR A 93 19.85 14.26 -9.10
CA THR A 93 20.25 13.32 -10.16
C THR A 93 20.34 14.02 -11.52
N LEU A 94 19.38 14.90 -11.85
CA LEU A 94 19.41 15.67 -13.10
C LEU A 94 20.61 16.63 -13.18
N LEU A 95 20.91 17.34 -12.09
CA LEU A 95 22.03 18.29 -12.02
C LEU A 95 23.38 17.55 -12.07
N LEU A 96 23.53 16.46 -11.33
CA LEU A 96 24.72 15.62 -11.34
C LEU A 96 24.91 14.92 -12.69
N GLY A 97 23.82 14.54 -13.36
CA GLY A 97 23.83 14.02 -14.74
C GLY A 97 24.37 15.02 -15.74
N ARG A 98 23.94 16.29 -15.66
CA ARG A 98 24.49 17.37 -16.50
C ARG A 98 25.97 17.66 -16.26
N ALA A 99 26.47 17.34 -15.06
CA ALA A 99 27.88 17.47 -14.71
C ALA A 99 28.70 16.19 -14.98
N SER A 100 28.13 15.23 -15.73
CA SER A 100 28.72 13.91 -16.05
C SER A 100 29.26 13.12 -14.85
N ALA A 101 28.80 13.43 -13.63
CA ALA A 101 29.27 12.78 -12.40
C ALA A 101 28.96 11.28 -12.38
N PHE A 102 27.90 10.87 -13.09
CA PHE A 102 27.52 9.48 -13.24
C PHE A 102 28.33 8.72 -14.28
N GLU A 103 29.36 9.27 -14.92
CA GLU A 103 30.33 8.44 -15.66
C GLU A 103 31.11 7.53 -14.72
N ASN A 104 31.33 7.97 -13.47
CA ASN A 104 32.01 7.17 -12.47
C ASN A 104 31.08 6.06 -11.93
N PRO A 105 31.44 4.76 -12.06
CA PRO A 105 30.61 3.65 -11.60
C PRO A 105 30.38 3.67 -10.08
N ILE A 106 31.31 4.23 -9.29
CA ILE A 106 31.18 4.35 -7.84
C ILE A 106 29.99 5.26 -7.49
N VAL A 107 29.83 6.37 -8.20
CA VAL A 107 28.72 7.31 -7.97
C VAL A 107 27.37 6.64 -8.28
N ARG A 108 27.31 5.83 -9.35
CA ARG A 108 26.11 5.04 -9.69
C ARG A 108 25.76 4.06 -8.58
N ILE A 109 26.74 3.29 -8.11
CA ILE A 109 26.55 2.27 -7.07
C ILE A 109 26.10 2.93 -5.77
N VAL A 110 26.78 4.00 -5.33
CA VAL A 110 26.42 4.72 -4.10
C VAL A 110 25.02 5.34 -4.21
N GLY A 111 24.69 5.96 -5.35
CA GLY A 111 23.37 6.53 -5.60
C GLY A 111 22.26 5.49 -5.49
N LEU A 112 22.43 4.33 -6.13
CA LEU A 112 21.47 3.22 -6.03
C LEU A 112 21.36 2.70 -4.60
N LEU A 113 22.49 2.47 -3.92
CA LEU A 113 22.51 1.92 -2.56
C LEU A 113 21.81 2.84 -1.54
N LEU A 114 21.86 4.16 -1.75
CA LEU A 114 21.15 5.14 -0.93
C LEU A 114 19.64 5.19 -1.22
N VAL A 115 19.26 5.09 -2.50
CA VAL A 115 17.87 5.30 -2.93
C VAL A 115 17.03 4.02 -2.78
N THR A 116 17.58 2.85 -3.06
CA THR A 116 16.81 1.58 -3.09
C THR A 116 16.13 1.24 -1.75
N PRO A 117 16.77 1.36 -0.56
CA PRO A 117 16.10 1.09 0.71
C PRO A 117 14.92 2.02 0.99
N ALA A 118 15.03 3.28 0.57
CA ALA A 118 13.94 4.26 0.70
C ALA A 118 12.77 3.91 -0.22
N ILE A 119 13.04 3.51 -1.46
CA ILE A 119 12.01 3.01 -2.39
C ILE A 119 11.36 1.75 -1.81
N ALA A 120 12.13 0.82 -1.26
CA ALA A 120 11.58 -0.42 -0.71
C ALA A 120 10.69 -0.16 0.53
N ALA A 121 11.10 0.74 1.43
CA ALA A 121 10.26 1.13 2.55
C ALA A 121 8.99 1.88 2.10
N GLY A 122 9.12 2.81 1.14
CA GLY A 122 8.01 3.60 0.62
C GLY A 122 7.02 2.77 -0.22
N GLY A 123 7.52 1.85 -1.04
CA GLY A 123 6.73 0.92 -1.83
C GLY A 123 5.91 -0.02 -0.96
N TYR A 124 6.51 -0.54 0.12
CA TYR A 124 5.77 -1.31 1.13
C TYR A 124 4.65 -0.47 1.75
N ALA A 125 4.95 0.76 2.19
CA ALA A 125 3.94 1.65 2.77
C ALA A 125 2.84 2.08 1.79
N PHE A 126 3.11 2.10 0.48
CA PHE A 126 2.14 2.44 -0.55
C PHE A 126 1.21 1.27 -0.89
N LEU A 127 1.76 0.06 -1.03
CA LEU A 127 1.00 -1.13 -1.41
C LEU A 127 0.23 -1.73 -0.23
N HIS A 128 0.75 -1.59 0.98
CA HIS A 128 0.11 -2.13 2.16
C HIS A 128 -0.86 -1.11 2.75
N SER A 129 -2.14 -1.48 2.82
CA SER A 129 -3.16 -0.62 3.40
C SER A 129 -2.96 -0.43 4.91
N GLU A 130 -3.30 0.74 5.42
CA GLU A 130 -3.12 1.13 6.83
C GLU A 130 -3.84 0.20 7.81
N ASP A 131 -4.90 -0.44 7.34
CA ASP A 131 -5.69 -1.41 8.10
C ASP A 131 -4.91 -2.71 8.40
N GLU A 132 -3.83 -2.98 7.67
CA GLU A 132 -3.01 -4.19 7.76
C GLU A 132 -1.54 -3.92 8.13
N LEU A 133 -1.12 -2.66 8.25
CA LEU A 133 0.27 -2.20 8.50
C LEU A 133 0.91 -2.58 9.85
N PHE A 134 0.30 -3.50 10.60
CA PHE A 134 0.77 -3.95 11.91
C PHE A 134 1.91 -5.00 11.94
N PRO A 135 2.27 -5.73 10.85
CA PRO A 135 3.41 -6.64 10.88
C PRO A 135 4.79 -5.95 10.95
N LEU A 136 4.99 -4.87 10.18
CA LEU A 136 6.30 -4.24 10.00
C LEU A 136 6.27 -2.72 10.21
N GLN A 137 6.78 -2.27 11.36
CA GLN A 137 6.93 -0.84 11.67
C GLN A 137 8.30 -0.53 12.27
N GLY A 138 8.70 0.74 12.16
CA GLY A 138 9.93 1.28 12.74
C GLY A 138 11.17 0.52 12.29
N ARG A 139 12.02 0.12 13.25
CA ARG A 139 13.30 -0.55 12.97
C ARG A 139 13.14 -1.85 12.17
N ARG A 140 12.06 -2.63 12.40
CA ARG A 140 11.85 -3.90 11.70
C ARG A 140 11.57 -3.70 10.22
N LEU A 141 10.77 -2.69 9.89
CA LEU A 141 10.52 -2.29 8.50
C LEU A 141 11.83 -1.92 7.80
N TYR A 142 12.65 -1.06 8.42
CA TYR A 142 13.91 -0.63 7.81
C TYR A 142 14.91 -1.79 7.59
N VAL A 143 15.04 -2.71 8.55
CA VAL A 143 15.93 -3.88 8.39
C VAL A 143 15.49 -4.74 7.20
N ARG A 144 14.18 -5.01 7.08
CA ARG A 144 13.63 -5.80 5.97
C ARG A 144 13.70 -5.05 4.64
N ALA A 145 13.50 -3.74 4.65
CA ALA A 145 13.68 -2.88 3.48
C ALA A 145 15.11 -2.91 2.94
N VAL A 146 16.11 -2.90 3.83
CA VAL A 146 17.52 -3.05 3.43
C VAL A 146 17.80 -4.44 2.82
N LEU A 147 17.23 -5.50 3.39
CA LEU A 147 17.37 -6.86 2.84
C LEU A 147 16.70 -6.98 1.46
N CYS A 148 15.48 -6.44 1.31
CA CYS A 148 14.77 -6.38 0.04
C CYS A 148 15.57 -5.58 -1.01
N ALA A 149 16.07 -4.40 -0.60
CA ALA A 149 16.91 -3.55 -1.44
C ALA A 149 18.19 -4.27 -1.90
N ALA A 150 18.85 -5.03 -1.02
CA ALA A 150 20.02 -5.82 -1.39
C ALA A 150 19.67 -6.85 -2.48
N GLY A 151 18.53 -7.56 -2.34
CA GLY A 151 18.05 -8.48 -3.37
C GLY A 151 17.77 -7.78 -4.71
N TYR A 152 17.14 -6.61 -4.68
CA TYR A 152 16.86 -5.82 -5.88
C TYR A 152 18.13 -5.32 -6.57
N LEU A 153 19.12 -4.87 -5.79
CA LEU A 153 20.42 -4.44 -6.30
C LEU A 153 21.17 -5.60 -6.96
N VAL A 154 21.13 -6.80 -6.39
CA VAL A 154 21.74 -8.01 -6.99
C VAL A 154 21.06 -8.34 -8.32
N ILE A 155 19.72 -8.31 -8.37
CA ILE A 155 18.97 -8.54 -9.59
C ILE A 155 19.30 -7.49 -10.66
N TRP A 156 19.35 -6.22 -10.28
CA TRP A 156 19.69 -5.11 -11.18
C TRP A 156 21.13 -5.20 -11.70
N ALA A 157 22.09 -5.53 -10.84
CA ALA A 157 23.48 -5.75 -11.23
C ALA A 157 23.62 -6.94 -12.19
N GLY A 158 22.85 -8.01 -11.97
CA GLY A 158 22.75 -9.14 -12.91
C GLY A 158 22.25 -8.70 -14.28
N LEU A 159 21.21 -7.86 -14.33
CA LEU A 159 20.68 -7.32 -15.58
C LEU A 159 21.73 -6.47 -16.33
N GLU A 160 22.40 -5.56 -15.65
CA GLU A 160 23.47 -4.74 -16.26
C GLU A 160 24.63 -5.62 -16.76
N GLY A 161 24.99 -6.67 -16.02
CA GLY A 161 26.04 -7.63 -16.44
C GLY A 161 25.65 -8.47 -17.66
N MET A 162 24.37 -8.82 -17.82
CA MET A 162 23.88 -9.57 -18.99
C MET A 162 23.62 -8.67 -20.21
N ARG A 163 23.42 -7.36 -20.01
CA ARG A 163 23.02 -6.43 -21.07
C ARG A 163 23.97 -6.45 -22.27
N GLY A 164 25.28 -6.43 -22.02
CA GLY A 164 26.30 -6.35 -23.09
C GLY A 164 26.61 -7.66 -23.81
N SER A 165 25.97 -8.78 -23.45
CA SER A 165 26.28 -10.08 -24.06
C SER A 165 25.06 -10.84 -24.56
N LEU A 166 23.91 -10.71 -23.88
CA LEU A 166 22.73 -11.55 -24.13
C LEU A 166 21.48 -10.76 -24.51
N ILE A 167 21.40 -9.47 -24.15
CA ILE A 167 20.23 -8.64 -24.38
C ILE A 167 20.49 -7.79 -25.62
N THR A 168 19.60 -7.88 -26.61
CA THR A 168 19.67 -7.03 -27.82
C THR A 168 18.60 -5.94 -27.75
N SER A 169 18.59 -5.05 -28.75
CA SER A 169 17.52 -4.06 -28.89
C SER A 169 16.19 -4.68 -29.34
N ASP A 170 16.14 -5.98 -29.64
CA ASP A 170 14.91 -6.67 -30.02
C ASP A 170 14.00 -6.88 -28.79
N ILE A 171 12.74 -6.50 -28.94
CA ILE A 171 11.71 -6.57 -27.88
C ILE A 171 11.52 -7.99 -27.35
N TRP A 172 11.71 -9.00 -28.19
CA TRP A 172 11.57 -10.40 -27.77
C TRP A 172 12.63 -10.82 -26.77
N THR A 173 13.86 -10.32 -26.91
CA THR A 173 14.92 -10.58 -25.92
C THR A 173 14.55 -9.97 -24.57
N TRP A 174 14.01 -8.75 -24.56
CA TRP A 174 13.50 -8.11 -23.35
C TRP A 174 12.38 -8.90 -22.70
N VAL A 175 11.43 -9.44 -23.46
CA VAL A 175 10.36 -10.28 -22.89
C VAL A 175 10.93 -11.53 -22.22
N VAL A 176 11.89 -12.21 -22.87
CA VAL A 176 12.51 -13.43 -22.35
C VAL A 176 13.33 -13.17 -21.08
N PHE A 177 14.06 -12.06 -21.01
CA PHE A 177 14.94 -11.76 -19.86
C PHE A 177 14.23 -10.98 -18.74
N ALA A 178 13.31 -10.08 -19.07
CA ALA A 178 12.56 -9.32 -18.06
C ALA A 178 11.57 -10.23 -17.31
N SER A 179 10.92 -11.19 -17.98
CA SER A 179 9.97 -12.09 -17.32
C SER A 179 10.55 -12.81 -16.08
N PRO A 180 11.65 -13.57 -16.17
CA PRO A 180 12.26 -14.21 -15.00
C PRO A 180 12.79 -13.19 -13.99
N LEU A 181 13.24 -12.02 -14.44
CA LEU A 181 13.68 -10.94 -13.55
C LEU A 181 12.54 -10.43 -12.67
N PHE A 182 11.36 -10.21 -13.25
CA PHE A 182 10.15 -9.83 -12.52
C PHE A 182 9.63 -10.96 -11.63
N LEU A 183 9.74 -12.22 -12.07
CA LEU A 183 9.40 -13.38 -11.22
C LEU A 183 10.27 -13.42 -9.96
N VAL A 184 11.59 -13.33 -10.12
CA VAL A 184 12.55 -13.35 -9.00
C VAL A 184 12.41 -12.09 -8.14
N GLY A 185 12.25 -10.92 -8.77
CA GLY A 185 12.05 -9.66 -8.06
C GLY A 185 10.78 -9.63 -7.19
N GLY A 186 9.66 -10.14 -7.73
CA GLY A 186 8.43 -10.33 -6.97
C GLY A 186 8.62 -11.31 -5.81
N PHE A 187 9.36 -12.41 -6.04
CA PHE A 187 9.65 -13.39 -5.01
C PHE A 187 10.56 -12.84 -3.89
N VAL A 188 11.53 -11.97 -4.21
CA VAL A 188 12.34 -11.28 -3.19
C VAL A 188 11.46 -10.43 -2.28
N ALA A 189 10.52 -9.65 -2.84
CA ALA A 189 9.58 -8.89 -2.03
C ALA A 189 8.67 -9.79 -1.18
N TYR A 190 8.17 -10.89 -1.76
CA TYR A 190 7.37 -11.87 -1.04
C TYR A 190 8.10 -12.40 0.21
N LEU A 191 9.37 -12.82 0.06
CA LEU A 191 10.17 -13.36 1.16
C LEU A 191 10.58 -12.31 2.20
N THR A 192 10.90 -11.11 1.75
CA THR A 192 11.54 -10.10 2.61
C THR A 192 10.54 -9.15 3.25
N MET A 193 9.37 -8.92 2.66
CA MET A 193 8.41 -7.90 3.11
C MET A 193 7.06 -8.48 3.53
N ASP A 194 6.88 -9.80 3.47
CA ASP A 194 5.58 -10.48 3.69
C ASP A 194 4.46 -9.94 2.81
N LEU A 195 4.80 -9.54 1.58
CA LEU A 195 3.82 -9.14 0.58
C LEU A 195 3.29 -10.37 -0.14
N ASP A 196 2.00 -10.38 -0.50
CA ASP A 196 1.51 -11.35 -1.47
C ASP A 196 2.27 -11.21 -2.79
N TYR A 197 2.37 -12.30 -3.56
CA TYR A 197 3.20 -12.30 -4.76
C TYR A 197 2.80 -11.21 -5.78
N GLY A 198 1.50 -10.93 -5.92
CA GLY A 198 0.99 -9.85 -6.77
C GLY A 198 1.49 -8.47 -6.33
N ASP A 199 1.44 -8.18 -5.04
CA ASP A 199 1.95 -6.92 -4.47
C ASP A 199 3.49 -6.88 -4.52
N GLY A 200 4.15 -8.01 -4.31
CA GLY A 200 5.59 -8.14 -4.48
C GLY A 200 6.05 -7.81 -5.91
N LEU A 201 5.26 -8.22 -6.92
CA LEU A 201 5.51 -7.86 -8.31
C LEU A 201 5.37 -6.35 -8.54
N LEU A 202 4.32 -5.72 -8.02
CA LEU A 202 4.12 -4.27 -8.11
C LEU A 202 5.23 -3.50 -7.38
N HIS A 203 5.67 -4.01 -6.23
CA HIS A 203 6.75 -3.44 -5.44
C HIS A 203 8.07 -3.45 -6.21
N PHE A 204 8.39 -4.56 -6.88
CA PHE A 204 9.56 -4.65 -7.73
C PHE A 204 9.42 -3.78 -8.99
N ALA A 205 8.23 -3.73 -9.59
CA ALA A 205 7.94 -2.86 -10.74
C ALA A 205 8.18 -1.38 -10.42
N LEU A 206 7.80 -0.92 -9.21
CA LEU A 206 8.09 0.42 -8.73
C LEU A 206 9.60 0.68 -8.68
N PHE A 207 10.37 -0.26 -8.14
CA PHE A 207 11.84 -0.16 -8.12
C PHE A 207 12.41 -0.05 -9.54
N VAL A 208 11.99 -0.91 -10.46
CA VAL A 208 12.46 -0.88 -11.86
C VAL A 208 12.11 0.46 -12.53
N LEU A 209 10.85 0.91 -12.39
CA LEU A 209 10.39 2.17 -12.96
C LEU A 209 11.20 3.36 -12.45
N VAL A 210 11.35 3.51 -11.13
CA VAL A 210 12.10 4.61 -10.54
C VAL A 210 13.57 4.54 -10.96
N THR A 211 14.17 3.35 -11.00
CA THR A 211 15.57 3.17 -11.40
C THR A 211 15.80 3.55 -12.87
N VAL A 212 14.89 3.16 -13.78
CA VAL A 212 14.95 3.56 -15.20
C VAL A 212 14.80 5.08 -15.35
N LEU A 213 13.87 5.70 -14.61
CA LEU A 213 13.69 7.16 -14.64
C LEU A 213 14.92 7.91 -14.11
N LEU A 214 15.53 7.43 -13.02
CA LEU A 214 16.75 8.01 -12.46
C LEU A 214 17.94 7.80 -13.41
N ARG A 215 18.04 6.66 -14.08
CA ARG A 215 19.07 6.40 -15.10
C ARG A 215 18.97 7.38 -16.26
N TRP A 216 17.75 7.62 -16.76
CA TRP A 216 17.50 8.63 -17.79
C TRP A 216 17.87 10.04 -17.29
N ALA A 217 17.44 10.41 -16.08
CA ALA A 217 17.77 11.70 -15.47
C ALA A 217 19.28 11.89 -15.24
N ALA A 218 20.00 10.80 -14.97
CA ALA A 218 21.45 10.78 -14.83
C ALA A 218 22.22 10.95 -16.16
N GLY A 219 21.52 10.98 -17.31
CA GLY A 219 22.13 11.17 -18.63
C GLY A 219 22.75 9.89 -19.23
N ILE A 220 22.47 8.72 -18.64
CA ILE A 220 23.01 7.42 -19.10
C ILE A 220 22.14 6.81 -20.22
N GLY A 221 21.08 7.50 -20.63
CA GLY A 221 20.13 7.02 -21.64
C GLY A 221 19.10 6.02 -21.10
N TRP A 222 18.28 5.47 -21.99
CA TRP A 222 17.30 4.44 -21.63
C TRP A 222 17.96 3.09 -21.46
N ILE A 223 17.29 2.17 -20.76
CA ILE A 223 17.84 0.83 -20.54
C ILE A 223 17.90 -0.01 -21.83
N TRP A 224 17.05 0.31 -22.81
CA TRP A 224 16.99 -0.33 -24.13
C TRP A 224 17.85 0.35 -25.19
N ASP A 225 18.49 1.49 -24.87
CA ASP A 225 19.47 2.13 -25.76
C ASP A 225 20.82 1.44 -25.57
N ILE A 226 21.02 0.33 -26.29
CA ILE A 226 22.27 -0.43 -26.25
C ILE A 226 23.25 0.18 -27.26
N PRO A 227 24.42 0.69 -26.82
CA PRO A 227 25.44 1.22 -27.73
C PRO A 227 25.88 0.16 -28.75
N PRO A 228 26.11 0.53 -30.03
CA PRO A 228 26.46 -0.44 -31.08
C PRO A 228 27.80 -1.16 -30.85
N ASP A 229 28.66 -0.63 -29.98
CA ASP A 229 29.92 -1.25 -29.52
C ASP A 229 29.71 -2.34 -28.44
N GLU A 230 28.56 -2.38 -27.79
CA GLU A 230 28.17 -3.43 -26.83
C GLU A 230 27.39 -4.57 -27.49
N ILE A 231 27.11 -4.50 -28.81
CA ILE A 231 26.42 -5.57 -29.53
C ILE A 231 27.45 -6.65 -29.87
N PRO A 232 27.30 -7.90 -29.37
CA PRO A 232 28.19 -8.97 -29.79
C PRO A 232 28.09 -9.12 -31.31
N LEU A 233 29.23 -8.99 -32.01
CA LEU A 233 29.34 -9.22 -33.45
C LEU A 233 28.70 -10.58 -33.76
N ALA A 234 27.58 -10.55 -34.48
CA ALA A 234 26.90 -11.74 -34.98
C ALA A 234 27.80 -12.55 -35.92
#